data_AF-A0A941SF15-F1
#
_entry.id   AF-A0A941SF15-F1
#
_cell.length_a   1.000
_cell.length_b   1.000
_cell.length_c   1.000
_cell.angle_alpha   90.00
_cell.angle_beta   90.00
_cell.angle_gamma   90.00
#
_symmetry.space_group_name_H-M   'P 1'
#
loop_
_entity.id
_entity.type
_entity.pdbx_description
1 polymer ?
#
loop_
_entity_poly.entity_id
_entity_poly.type
_entity_poly.pdbx_seq_one_letter_code
_entity_poly.pdbx_strand_id
1 'polypeptide(L)'
;MEKNLPPIPVKRYFTIGEVGELCGVKPHVLRYWEQEFTQLRPVKRRGNRRYYQHHEVLMIRRIRDLLYDQGFTISGARNKLQEMVQSERERRRHEEGGAIGEPRFDESATAFAQSPTGAALSDVDAPLQLQIVRRELLEIRELLTPAA
;
A
#
# COMPACT_ATOMS: atom_id res chain seq x y z
N MET A 1 14.89 9.28 -15.15
CA MET A 1 15.11 8.59 -16.44
C MET A 1 14.14 7.42 -16.54
N GLU A 2 13.08 7.57 -17.33
CA GLU A 2 11.99 6.59 -17.39
C GLU A 2 12.50 5.21 -17.82
N LYS A 3 12.39 4.27 -16.90
CA LYS A 3 12.51 2.84 -17.19
C LYS A 3 11.25 2.20 -16.65
N ASN A 4 10.36 1.79 -17.54
CA ASN A 4 9.26 0.90 -17.22
C ASN A 4 9.82 -0.33 -16.53
N LEU A 5 9.76 -0.35 -15.20
CA LEU A 5 10.21 -1.47 -14.42
C LEU A 5 9.19 -2.59 -14.57
N PRO A 6 9.62 -3.84 -14.81
CA PRO A 6 8.70 -4.96 -14.99
C PRO A 6 7.78 -5.11 -13.76
N PRO A 7 6.53 -5.57 -13.89
CA PRO A 7 5.67 -5.83 -12.74
C PRO A 7 6.36 -6.80 -11.77
N ILE A 8 6.26 -6.56 -10.47
CA ILE A 8 6.88 -7.42 -9.46
C ILE A 8 6.06 -8.72 -9.36
N PRO A 9 6.64 -9.91 -9.62
CA PRO A 9 5.92 -11.17 -9.50
C PRO A 9 5.39 -11.44 -8.08
N VAL A 10 4.34 -12.26 -7.96
CA VAL A 10 3.78 -12.66 -6.66
C VAL A 10 4.62 -13.79 -6.02
N LYS A 11 5.90 -13.49 -5.77
CA LYS A 11 6.90 -14.40 -5.18
C LYS A 11 7.22 -13.97 -3.74
N ARG A 12 7.33 -14.93 -2.81
CA ARG A 12 7.62 -14.65 -1.38
C ARG A 12 9.06 -14.17 -1.15
N TYR A 13 10.02 -14.68 -1.90
CA TYR A 13 11.45 -14.38 -1.75
C TYR A 13 12.13 -14.20 -3.10
N PHE A 14 12.90 -13.12 -3.23
CA PHE A 14 13.69 -12.77 -4.40
C PHE A 14 15.17 -12.84 -4.07
N THR A 15 15.98 -13.36 -4.99
CA THR A 15 17.45 -13.30 -4.88
C THR A 15 17.98 -11.92 -5.30
N ILE A 16 19.17 -11.56 -4.86
CA ILE A 16 19.79 -10.26 -5.20
C ILE A 16 19.96 -10.01 -6.72
N GLY A 17 20.02 -11.06 -7.55
CA GLY A 17 20.01 -10.95 -9.01
C GLY A 17 18.63 -10.52 -9.51
N GLU A 18 17.59 -11.29 -9.16
CA GLU A 18 16.19 -10.99 -9.50
C GLU A 18 15.77 -9.59 -9.04
N VAL A 19 16.15 -9.16 -7.83
CA VAL A 19 15.87 -7.79 -7.36
C VAL A 19 16.63 -6.74 -8.17
N GLY A 20 17.86 -7.04 -8.59
CA GLY A 20 18.65 -6.16 -9.45
C GLY A 20 18.00 -5.95 -10.82
N GLU A 21 17.44 -7.00 -11.41
CA GLU A 21 16.67 -6.95 -12.65
C GLU A 21 15.34 -6.20 -12.46
N LEU A 22 14.55 -6.57 -11.45
CA LEU A 22 13.25 -5.96 -11.14
C LEU A 22 13.34 -4.47 -10.78
N CYS A 23 14.48 -4.01 -10.26
CA CYS A 23 14.69 -2.62 -9.88
C CYS A 23 15.65 -1.87 -10.82
N GLY A 24 16.29 -2.53 -11.78
CA GLY A 24 17.28 -1.94 -12.69
C GLY A 24 18.56 -1.46 -11.99
N VAL A 25 18.95 -2.11 -10.89
CA VAL A 25 20.09 -1.72 -10.01
C VAL A 25 21.10 -2.86 -9.95
N LYS A 26 22.41 -2.56 -10.02
CA LYS A 26 23.46 -3.59 -10.00
C LYS A 26 23.53 -4.28 -8.61
N PRO A 27 23.74 -5.62 -8.53
CA PRO A 27 23.76 -6.33 -7.25
C PRO A 27 24.74 -5.82 -6.18
N HIS A 28 25.86 -5.19 -6.56
CA HIS A 28 26.77 -4.56 -5.59
C HIS A 28 26.20 -3.29 -4.96
N VAL A 29 25.39 -2.52 -5.70
CA VAL A 29 24.70 -1.33 -5.16
C VAL A 29 23.64 -1.76 -4.15
N LEU A 30 22.92 -2.86 -4.42
CA LEU A 30 21.99 -3.44 -3.44
C LEU A 30 22.68 -3.89 -2.14
N ARG A 31 23.90 -4.45 -2.23
CA ARG A 31 24.71 -4.79 -1.03
C ARG A 31 25.14 -3.57 -0.22
N TYR A 32 25.41 -2.45 -0.90
CA TYR A 32 25.73 -1.19 -0.25
C TYR A 32 24.47 -0.58 0.39
N TRP A 33 23.33 -0.60 -0.30
CA TRP A 33 22.04 -0.16 0.25
C TRP A 33 21.59 -0.98 1.48
N GLU A 34 21.91 -2.29 1.56
CA GLU A 34 21.73 -3.09 2.79
C GLU A 34 22.53 -2.59 4.00
N GLN A 35 23.60 -1.82 3.81
CA GLN A 35 24.38 -1.23 4.88
C GLN A 35 23.84 0.15 5.27
N GLU A 36 23.38 0.92 4.27
CA GLU A 36 22.91 2.30 4.46
C GLU A 36 21.42 2.39 4.89
N PHE A 37 20.58 1.42 4.53
CA PHE A 37 19.15 1.44 4.84
C PHE A 37 18.78 0.31 5.81
N THR A 38 18.72 0.63 7.11
CA THR A 38 18.40 -0.32 8.20
C THR A 38 17.02 -0.98 8.12
N GLN A 39 16.18 -0.50 7.21
CA GLN A 39 14.87 -1.05 6.87
C GLN A 39 14.97 -2.25 5.91
N LEU A 40 16.04 -2.34 5.09
CA LEU A 40 16.37 -3.52 4.30
C LEU A 40 17.05 -4.55 5.21
N ARG A 41 16.41 -5.70 5.40
CA ARG A 41 16.88 -6.78 6.29
C ARG A 41 16.75 -8.13 5.59
N PRO A 42 17.43 -8.33 4.45
CA PRO A 42 17.26 -9.54 3.67
C PRO A 42 17.70 -10.76 4.47
N VAL A 43 16.92 -11.83 4.33
CA VAL A 43 17.14 -13.08 5.05
C VAL A 43 18.41 -13.74 4.53
N LYS A 44 19.44 -13.81 5.37
CA LYS A 44 20.69 -14.53 5.08
C LYS A 44 20.47 -16.02 5.30
N ARG A 45 20.70 -16.85 4.28
CA ARG A 45 20.69 -18.32 4.39
C ARG A 45 22.09 -18.91 4.17
N ARG A 46 22.21 -20.24 4.28
CA ARG A 46 23.43 -21.01 3.97
C ARG A 46 24.08 -20.53 2.66
N GLY A 47 25.40 -20.38 2.66
CA GLY A 47 26.17 -19.87 1.51
C GLY A 47 26.13 -18.35 1.31
N ASN A 48 25.82 -17.55 2.35
CA ASN A 48 25.77 -16.07 2.30
C ASN A 48 24.82 -15.53 1.20
N ARG A 49 23.82 -16.33 0.80
CA ARG A 49 22.78 -15.93 -0.15
C ARG A 49 21.76 -15.05 0.55
N ARG A 50 21.40 -13.94 -0.10
CA ARG A 50 20.51 -12.90 0.42
C ARG A 50 19.16 -13.00 -0.29
N TYR A 51 18.10 -13.07 0.50
CA TYR A 51 16.73 -13.20 0.03
C TYR A 51 15.91 -12.00 0.52
N TYR A 52 15.36 -11.25 -0.42
CA TYR A 52 14.50 -10.10 -0.16
C TYR A 52 13.03 -10.52 -0.22
N GLN A 53 12.19 -9.93 0.61
CA GLN A 53 10.74 -10.06 0.53
C GLN A 53 10.14 -9.03 -0.43
N HIS A 54 8.88 -9.22 -0.82
CA HIS A 54 8.16 -8.30 -1.71
C HIS A 54 8.19 -6.84 -1.22
N HIS A 55 7.99 -6.60 0.09
CA HIS A 55 8.05 -5.25 0.68
C HIS A 55 9.44 -4.61 0.57
N GLU A 56 10.51 -5.40 0.64
CA GLU A 56 11.89 -4.91 0.46
C GLU A 56 12.15 -4.54 -1.01
N VAL A 57 11.57 -5.25 -1.97
CA VAL A 57 11.66 -4.89 -3.40
C VAL A 57 10.93 -3.56 -3.68
N LEU A 58 9.74 -3.35 -3.11
CA LEU A 58 9.02 -2.08 -3.19
C LEU A 58 9.84 -0.92 -2.57
N MET A 59 10.46 -1.16 -1.41
CA MET A 59 11.33 -0.19 -0.75
C MET A 59 12.60 0.12 -1.55
N ILE A 60 13.20 -0.87 -2.23
CA ILE A 60 14.34 -0.67 -3.14
C ILE A 60 13.94 0.18 -4.35
N ARG A 61 12.72 0.02 -4.90
CA ARG A 61 12.21 0.96 -5.92
C ARG A 61 12.11 2.37 -5.37
N ARG A 62 11.50 2.54 -4.19
CA ARG A 62 11.38 3.87 -3.57
C ARG A 62 12.73 4.55 -3.29
N ILE A 63 13.72 3.79 -2.83
CA ILE A 63 15.11 4.25 -2.68
C ILE A 63 15.67 4.70 -4.03
N ARG A 64 15.45 3.90 -5.09
CA ARG A 64 15.91 4.26 -6.45
C ARG A 64 15.28 5.58 -6.92
N ASP A 65 13.97 5.76 -6.77
CA ASP A 65 13.27 6.98 -7.19
C ASP A 65 13.81 8.22 -6.46
N LEU A 66 14.08 8.08 -5.15
CA LEU A 66 14.65 9.16 -4.32
C LEU A 66 16.06 9.55 -4.79
N LEU A 67 16.92 8.56 -5.09
CA LEU A 67 18.32 8.82 -5.45
C LEU A 67 18.51 9.26 -6.90
N TYR A 68 17.81 8.63 -7.86
CA TYR A 68 18.05 8.84 -9.29
C TYR A 68 17.11 9.82 -9.97
N ASP A 69 15.85 9.89 -9.54
CA ASP A 69 14.85 10.76 -10.18
C ASP A 69 14.59 12.04 -9.37
N GLN A 70 14.71 11.98 -8.04
CA GLN A 70 14.63 13.17 -7.15
C GLN A 70 16.01 13.72 -6.72
N GLY A 71 17.11 13.02 -7.00
CA GLY A 71 18.48 13.50 -6.75
C GLY A 71 18.89 13.61 -5.27
N PHE A 72 18.20 12.92 -4.35
CA PHE A 72 18.61 12.90 -2.94
C PHE A 72 19.95 12.21 -2.74
N THR A 73 20.69 12.64 -1.71
CA THR A 73 21.83 11.86 -1.18
C THR A 73 21.34 10.63 -0.41
N ILE A 74 22.21 9.65 -0.16
CA ILE A 74 21.90 8.46 0.66
C ILE A 74 21.30 8.86 2.02
N SER A 75 21.89 9.83 2.71
CA SER A 75 21.39 10.36 3.98
C SER A 75 20.03 11.07 3.83
N GLY A 76 19.84 11.86 2.76
CA GLY A 76 18.56 12.51 2.48
C GLY A 76 17.43 11.50 2.22
N ALA A 77 17.70 10.49 1.40
CA ALA A 77 16.76 9.41 1.12
C ALA A 77 16.42 8.59 2.38
N ARG A 78 17.39 8.32 3.25
CA ARG A 78 17.18 7.64 4.55
C ARG A 78 16.19 8.43 5.42
N ASN A 79 16.42 9.72 5.59
CA ASN A 79 15.55 10.59 6.38
C ASN A 79 14.15 10.66 5.77
N LYS A 80 14.05 10.82 4.44
CA LYS A 80 12.77 10.92 3.74
C LYS A 80 11.92 9.65 3.81
N LEU A 81 12.55 8.47 3.81
CA LEU A 81 11.87 7.19 4.05
C LEU A 81 11.34 7.06 5.48
N GLN A 82 12.08 7.53 6.48
CA GLN A 82 11.62 7.53 7.88
C GLN A 82 10.43 8.49 8.08
N GLU A 83 10.50 9.69 7.48
CA GLU A 83 9.41 10.68 7.48
C GLU A 83 8.13 10.12 6.83
N MET A 84 8.25 9.41 5.69
CA MET A 84 7.10 8.77 5.03
C MET A 84 6.44 7.71 5.94
N VAL A 85 7.22 6.85 6.59
CA VAL A 85 6.67 5.83 7.51
C VAL A 85 6.01 6.46 8.74
N GLN A 86 6.57 7.56 9.27
CA GLN A 86 5.98 8.26 10.41
C GLN A 86 4.68 8.98 10.03
N SER A 87 4.66 9.71 8.92
CA SER A 87 3.45 10.41 8.43
C SER A 87 2.33 9.44 8.08
N GLU A 88 2.63 8.25 7.52
CA GLU A 88 1.62 7.22 7.27
C GLU A 88 1.02 6.67 8.57
N ARG A 89 1.84 6.48 9.62
CA ARG A 89 1.36 6.10 10.96
C ARG A 89 0.51 7.20 11.62
N GLU A 90 0.85 8.46 11.41
CA GLU A 90 0.08 9.61 11.90
C GLU A 90 -1.25 9.73 11.17
N ARG A 91 -1.27 9.54 9.85
CA ARG A 91 -2.52 9.53 9.06
C ARG A 91 -3.46 8.41 9.50
N ARG A 92 -2.94 7.18 9.67
CA ARG A 92 -3.73 6.04 10.21
C ARG A 92 -4.27 6.32 11.61
N ARG A 93 -3.46 6.90 12.51
CA ARG A 93 -3.94 7.31 13.85
C ARG A 93 -5.03 8.39 13.81
N HIS A 94 -4.99 9.29 12.84
CA HIS A 94 -6.01 10.33 12.67
C HIS A 94 -7.30 9.77 12.04
N GLU A 95 -7.18 8.83 11.10
CA GLU A 95 -8.29 8.08 10.51
C GLU A 95 -8.98 7.17 11.55
N GLU A 96 -8.21 6.47 12.39
CA GLU A 96 -8.72 5.59 13.46
C GLU A 96 -9.24 6.38 14.69
N GLY A 97 -8.63 7.52 15.00
CA GLY A 97 -9.00 8.39 16.14
C GLY A 97 -10.25 9.25 15.92
N GLY A 98 -10.74 9.35 14.68
CA GLY A 98 -11.93 10.14 14.34
C GLY A 98 -13.27 9.43 14.57
N ALA A 99 -13.26 8.15 14.93
CA ALA A 99 -14.44 7.27 14.88
C ALA A 99 -15.06 6.90 16.26
N ILE A 100 -14.62 7.51 17.37
CA ILE A 100 -15.24 7.34 18.70
C ILE A 100 -15.54 8.71 19.32
N GLY A 101 -16.31 9.52 18.59
CA GLY A 101 -17.13 10.57 19.17
C GLY A 101 -18.55 10.03 19.35
N GLU A 102 -18.82 9.32 20.45
CA GLU A 102 -20.21 9.02 20.80
C GLU A 102 -20.96 10.34 21.02
N PRO A 103 -22.11 10.58 20.35
CA PRO A 103 -23.01 11.63 20.79
C PRO A 103 -23.57 11.20 22.15
N ARG A 104 -23.05 11.81 23.22
CA ARG A 104 -23.63 11.69 24.57
C ARG A 104 -25.01 12.35 24.56
N PHE A 105 -26.02 11.59 24.18
CA PHE A 105 -27.43 11.95 24.36
C PHE A 105 -27.72 11.98 25.88
N ASP A 106 -27.92 13.19 26.41
CA ASP A 106 -28.42 13.40 27.76
C ASP A 106 -29.94 13.25 27.75
N GLU A 107 -30.41 12.01 27.85
CA GLU A 107 -31.85 11.70 27.85
C GLU A 107 -32.43 11.69 29.28
N SER A 108 -32.41 12.86 29.90
CA SER A 108 -33.10 13.13 31.16
C SER A 108 -34.56 13.56 30.92
N ALA A 109 -35.41 12.68 30.36
CA ALA A 109 -36.86 12.90 30.27
C ALA A 109 -37.69 11.59 30.26
N THR A 110 -38.22 11.20 31.42
CA THR A 110 -39.17 10.08 31.54
C THR A 110 -40.54 10.41 30.96
N ALA A 111 -41.02 9.66 29.95
CA ALA A 111 -42.45 9.31 29.81
C ALA A 111 -42.75 8.23 28.73
N PHE A 112 -43.07 7.02 29.18
CA PHE A 112 -44.31 6.29 28.83
C PHE A 112 -44.82 6.28 27.36
N ALA A 113 -44.60 5.18 26.64
CA ALA A 113 -45.66 4.44 25.91
C ALA A 113 -45.17 3.08 25.40
N GLN A 114 -46.05 2.08 25.38
CA GLN A 114 -45.74 0.70 24.94
C GLN A 114 -46.06 0.53 23.44
N SER A 115 -45.24 -0.25 22.73
CA SER A 115 -45.68 -1.17 21.67
C SER A 115 -44.58 -2.16 21.27
N PRO A 116 -44.83 -3.48 21.22
CA PRO A 116 -44.03 -4.42 20.43
C PRO A 116 -44.36 -4.21 18.93
N THR A 117 -43.57 -4.60 17.95
CA THR A 117 -42.92 -5.91 17.77
C THR A 117 -41.80 -5.74 16.72
N GLY A 118 -40.74 -6.55 16.79
CA GLY A 118 -39.55 -6.34 15.95
C GLY A 118 -39.79 -6.52 14.45
N ALA A 119 -39.19 -5.64 13.65
CA ALA A 119 -38.91 -5.83 12.23
C ALA A 119 -37.44 -5.45 11.98
N ALA A 120 -36.74 -6.27 11.20
CA ALA A 120 -35.29 -6.18 11.05
C ALA A 120 -34.85 -5.03 10.12
N LEU A 121 -33.57 -4.66 10.26
CA LEU A 121 -32.87 -3.66 9.46
C LEU A 121 -32.95 -3.97 7.96
N SER A 122 -33.22 -2.94 7.15
CA SER A 122 -33.34 -3.06 5.70
C SER A 122 -31.98 -2.89 4.99
N ASP A 123 -31.25 -3.99 4.82
CA ASP A 123 -30.13 -4.09 3.87
C ASP A 123 -30.65 -4.08 2.42
N VAL A 124 -31.02 -2.91 1.90
CA VAL A 124 -31.60 -2.74 0.55
C VAL A 124 -30.86 -1.67 -0.25
N ASP A 125 -29.60 -1.96 -0.63
CA ASP A 125 -28.93 -1.23 -1.72
C ASP A 125 -27.84 -2.01 -2.50
N ALA A 126 -27.51 -3.23 -2.05
CA ALA A 126 -26.54 -4.11 -2.72
C ALA A 126 -26.81 -4.42 -4.22
N PRO A 127 -28.06 -4.56 -4.73
CA PRO A 127 -28.26 -4.96 -6.12
C PRO A 127 -27.99 -3.85 -7.15
N LEU A 128 -28.01 -2.56 -6.74
CA LEU A 128 -27.80 -1.44 -7.65
C LEU A 128 -26.31 -1.16 -7.90
N GLN A 129 -25.47 -1.25 -6.86
CA GLN A 129 -24.02 -1.02 -6.99
C GLN A 129 -23.35 -1.98 -7.98
N LEU A 130 -23.75 -3.26 -8.00
CA LEU A 130 -23.22 -4.24 -8.96
C LEU A 130 -23.57 -3.89 -10.42
N GLN A 131 -24.75 -3.29 -10.67
CA GLN A 131 -25.16 -2.88 -12.02
C GLN A 131 -24.36 -1.66 -12.50
N ILE A 132 -24.05 -0.72 -11.60
CA ILE A 132 -23.22 0.46 -11.90
C ILE A 132 -21.80 0.00 -12.28
N VAL A 133 -21.16 -0.82 -11.45
CA VAL A 133 -19.81 -1.36 -11.73
C VAL A 133 -19.80 -2.18 -13.03
N ARG A 134 -20.85 -2.96 -13.30
CA ARG A 134 -20.96 -3.71 -14.56
C ARG A 134 -21.05 -2.79 -15.79
N ARG A 135 -21.72 -1.64 -15.68
CA ARG A 135 -21.84 -0.65 -16.76
C ARG A 135 -20.49 0.01 -17.06
N GLU A 136 -19.81 0.52 -16.03
CA GLU A 136 -18.50 1.18 -16.18
C GLU A 136 -17.46 0.24 -16.83
N LEU A 137 -17.44 -1.04 -16.43
CA LEU A 137 -16.55 -2.04 -17.02
C LEU A 137 -16.85 -2.34 -18.51
N LEU A 138 -18.10 -2.20 -18.95
CA LEU A 138 -18.47 -2.35 -20.36
C LEU A 138 -18.04 -1.14 -21.19
N GLU A 139 -18.24 0.07 -20.68
CA GLU A 139 -17.81 1.32 -21.34
C GLU A 139 -16.27 1.35 -21.50
N ILE A 140 -15.51 0.96 -20.46
CA ILE A 140 -14.04 0.81 -20.53
C ILE A 140 -13.63 -0.27 -21.56
N ARG A 141 -14.36 -1.39 -21.64
CA ARG A 141 -14.08 -2.45 -22.63
C ARG A 141 -14.24 -1.95 -24.06
N GLU A 142 -15.29 -1.18 -24.36
CA GLU A 142 -15.50 -0.65 -25.71
C GLU A 142 -14.42 0.37 -26.09
N LEU A 143 -14.04 1.27 -25.17
CA LEU A 143 -12.94 2.23 -25.40
C LEU A 143 -11.57 1.57 -25.65
N LEU A 144 -11.35 0.36 -25.09
CA LEU A 144 -10.10 -0.39 -25.25
C LEU A 144 -10.16 -1.49 -26.33
N THR A 145 -11.29 -1.64 -27.02
CA THR A 145 -11.39 -2.56 -28.17
C THR A 145 -11.08 -1.78 -29.44
N PRO A 146 -9.91 -1.97 -30.08
CA PRO A 146 -9.63 -1.30 -31.35
C PRO A 146 -10.62 -1.78 -32.40
N ALA A 147 -11.22 -0.83 -33.13
CA ALA A 147 -12.01 -1.14 -34.32
C ALA A 147 -11.11 -1.86 -35.34
N ALA A 148 -11.59 -3.02 -35.82
CA ALA A 148 -10.95 -3.79 -36.88
C ALA A 148 -11.34 -3.24 -38.27
#